data_AF-A0A352XZU4-F1
#
_entry.id   AF-A0A352XZU4-F1
#
_cell.length_a   1.000
_cell.length_b   1.000
_cell.length_c   1.000
_cell.angle_alpha   90.00
_cell.angle_beta   90.00
_cell.angle_gamma   90.00
#
_symmetry.space_group_name_H-M   'P 1'
#
loop_
_entity.id
_entity.type
_entity.pdbx_description
1 polymer ?
#
loop_
_entity_poly.entity_id
_entity_poly.type
_entity_poly.pdbx_seq_one_letter_code
_entity_poly.pdbx_strand_id
1 'polypeptide(L)'
;MGAGTDAWRSNTADNGLHYTTLPSPDAGSSSNSSGFAPGGGDTDLAVAPVKNSVGNYNVYVASLSLANVDVSTSTDKGNTWALNPIGATISGDDREWIAADGASKVCISYHHVSTDNIAVNCSFDAG
;
A
#
# COMPACT_ATOMS: atom_id res chain seq x y z
N MET A 1 -0.59 -5.80 20.14
CA MET A 1 -1.40 -5.06 19.16
C MET A 1 -0.92 -5.49 17.78
N GLY A 2 -1.83 -5.72 16.82
CA GLY A 2 -1.48 -6.21 15.48
C GLY A 2 -0.59 -5.22 14.74
N ALA A 3 0.09 -5.67 13.69
CA ALA A 3 1.02 -4.84 12.93
C ALA A 3 0.34 -3.97 11.85
N GLY A 4 -0.98 -3.77 11.93
CA GLY A 4 -1.79 -3.14 10.90
C GLY A 4 -2.44 -4.17 9.97
N THR A 5 -2.26 -3.97 8.68
CA THR A 5 -2.73 -4.81 7.57
C THR A 5 -1.99 -6.14 7.55
N ASP A 6 -2.75 -7.23 7.46
CA ASP A 6 -2.21 -8.57 7.20
C ASP A 6 -2.38 -8.93 5.71
N ALA A 7 -1.44 -9.71 5.17
CA ALA A 7 -1.43 -10.07 3.76
C ALA A 7 -1.29 -11.58 3.52
N TRP A 8 -1.99 -12.08 2.51
CA TRP A 8 -1.90 -13.45 2.03
C TRP A 8 -1.82 -13.48 0.51
N ARG A 9 -1.08 -14.44 -0.03
CA ARG A 9 -0.99 -14.70 -1.46
C ARG A 9 -1.57 -16.07 -1.78
N SER A 10 -2.49 -16.11 -2.74
CA SER A 10 -3.00 -17.35 -3.31
C SER A 10 -1.90 -18.13 -4.06
N ASN A 11 -1.94 -19.45 -3.95
CA ASN A 11 -1.19 -20.33 -4.82
C ASN A 11 -1.86 -20.41 -6.20
N THR A 12 -1.14 -19.98 -7.24
CA THR A 12 -1.67 -19.98 -8.61
C THR A 12 -1.76 -21.38 -9.22
N ALA A 13 -1.06 -22.37 -8.66
CA ALA A 13 -1.08 -23.75 -9.16
C ALA A 13 -2.39 -24.50 -8.83
N ASP A 14 -3.15 -24.03 -7.83
CA ASP A 14 -4.39 -24.68 -7.37
C ASP A 14 -5.64 -23.80 -7.51
N ASN A 15 -5.57 -22.75 -8.34
CA ASN A 15 -6.65 -21.78 -8.54
C ASN A 15 -7.12 -21.10 -7.23
N GLY A 16 -6.21 -20.89 -6.28
CA GLY A 16 -6.50 -20.16 -5.03
C GLY A 16 -7.26 -20.95 -3.98
N LEU A 17 -7.06 -22.26 -3.96
CA LEU A 17 -7.52 -23.12 -2.87
C LEU A 17 -6.59 -23.04 -1.65
N HIS A 18 -5.32 -22.66 -1.84
CA HIS A 18 -4.37 -22.44 -0.75
C HIS A 18 -3.77 -21.04 -0.76
N TYR A 19 -3.43 -20.57 0.44
CA TYR A 19 -2.86 -19.25 0.68
C TYR A 19 -1.61 -19.36 1.55
N THR A 20 -0.62 -18.53 1.27
CA THR A 20 0.57 -18.36 2.11
C THR A 20 0.51 -16.99 2.77
N THR A 21 0.74 -16.97 4.08
CA THR A 21 0.93 -15.73 4.85
C THR A 21 2.13 -14.97 4.31
N LEU A 22 1.99 -13.67 4.14
CA LEU A 22 3.07 -12.75 3.80
C LEU A 22 3.44 -11.92 5.03
N PRO A 23 4.63 -11.28 5.05
CA PRO A 23 4.89 -10.20 5.98
C PRO A 23 3.82 -9.11 5.86
N SER A 24 3.44 -8.53 6.99
CA SER A 24 2.54 -7.36 7.01
C SER A 24 3.17 -6.20 6.23
N PRO A 25 2.43 -5.54 5.31
CA PRO A 25 2.90 -4.36 4.58
C PRO A 25 3.34 -3.24 5.54
N ASP A 26 2.51 -2.95 6.54
CA ASP A 26 2.74 -1.91 7.54
C ASP A 26 3.98 -2.21 8.42
N ALA A 27 4.21 -3.49 8.77
CA ALA A 27 5.42 -3.89 9.49
C ALA A 27 6.69 -3.78 8.64
N GLY A 28 6.59 -4.13 7.35
CA GLY A 28 7.73 -4.10 6.41
C GLY A 28 8.03 -2.70 5.88
N SER A 29 7.09 -1.77 5.99
CA SER A 29 7.20 -0.40 5.49
C SER A 29 6.37 0.55 6.33
N SER A 30 7.00 1.19 7.31
CA SER A 30 6.37 2.23 8.13
C SER A 30 7.23 3.48 8.16
N SER A 31 6.58 4.64 8.02
CA SER A 31 7.19 5.94 8.33
C SER A 31 7.03 6.30 9.82
N ASN A 32 6.06 5.65 10.47
CA ASN A 32 5.63 5.84 11.85
C ASN A 32 6.65 5.25 12.86
N SER A 33 7.22 6.13 13.70
CA SER A 33 7.96 5.78 14.93
C SER A 33 7.19 6.17 16.20
N SER A 34 5.87 6.33 16.08
CA SER A 34 4.98 6.93 17.10
C SER A 34 4.67 6.03 18.30
N GLY A 35 5.05 4.75 18.24
CA GLY A 35 4.75 3.75 19.28
C GLY A 35 3.34 3.14 19.20
N PHE A 36 2.50 3.59 18.26
CA PHE A 36 1.28 2.89 17.86
C PHE A 36 1.58 1.86 16.77
N ALA A 37 0.70 0.86 16.63
CA ALA A 37 0.78 -0.07 15.50
C ALA A 37 0.81 0.72 14.17
N PRO A 38 1.68 0.37 13.22
CA PRO A 38 1.69 1.02 11.93
C PRO A 38 0.38 0.67 11.19
N GLY A 39 -0.34 1.69 10.74
CA GLY A 39 -1.48 1.53 9.83
C GLY A 39 -2.70 0.75 10.35
N GLY A 40 -3.53 0.31 9.41
CA GLY A 40 -4.63 -0.64 9.60
C GLY A 40 -5.96 -0.05 10.07
N GLY A 41 -6.14 1.28 10.01
CA GLY A 41 -7.44 1.92 10.20
C GLY A 41 -8.35 1.67 9.01
N ASP A 42 -8.11 2.45 7.95
CA ASP A 42 -8.57 2.21 6.59
C ASP A 42 -7.45 1.52 5.79
N THR A 43 -7.82 0.80 4.73
CA THR A 43 -6.85 0.09 3.89
C THR A 43 -7.41 -0.10 2.47
N ASP A 44 -6.58 0.17 1.46
CA ASP A 44 -6.87 -0.16 0.07
C ASP A 44 -5.64 -0.76 -0.64
N LEU A 45 -5.87 -1.49 -1.74
CA LEU A 45 -4.88 -2.30 -2.43
C LEU A 45 -5.00 -2.12 -3.95
N ALA A 46 -3.86 -1.95 -4.62
CA ALA A 46 -3.76 -2.02 -6.06
C ALA A 46 -2.65 -2.97 -6.51
N VAL A 47 -2.88 -3.62 -7.66
CA VAL A 47 -1.88 -4.44 -8.33
C VAL A 47 -1.59 -3.83 -9.69
N ALA A 48 -0.31 -3.65 -10.03
CA ALA A 48 0.10 -3.13 -11.32
C ALA A 48 -0.46 -4.02 -12.45
N PRO A 49 -1.07 -3.45 -13.51
CA PRO A 49 -1.60 -4.23 -14.62
C PRO A 49 -0.49 -4.77 -15.55
N VAL A 50 0.74 -4.25 -15.45
CA VAL A 50 1.89 -4.69 -16.25
C VAL A 50 3.00 -5.22 -15.32
N LYS A 51 3.68 -6.27 -15.76
CA LYS A 51 4.83 -6.83 -15.02
C LYS A 51 6.01 -5.87 -15.04
N ASN A 52 6.73 -5.81 -13.92
CA ASN A 52 8.02 -5.14 -13.81
C ASN A 52 9.13 -5.90 -14.57
N SER A 53 10.35 -5.36 -14.57
CA SER A 53 11.50 -5.89 -15.30
C SER A 53 11.93 -7.31 -14.88
N VAL A 54 11.55 -7.75 -13.68
CA VAL A 54 11.83 -9.11 -13.18
C VAL A 54 10.62 -10.06 -13.31
N GLY A 55 9.56 -9.62 -13.97
CA GLY A 55 8.41 -10.45 -14.33
C GLY A 55 7.31 -10.55 -13.27
N ASN A 56 7.32 -9.69 -12.25
CA ASN A 56 6.30 -9.64 -11.20
C ASN A 56 5.33 -8.49 -11.41
N TYR A 57 4.08 -8.63 -10.98
CA TYR A 57 3.21 -7.47 -10.79
C TYR A 57 3.56 -6.81 -9.46
N ASN A 58 3.80 -5.50 -9.48
CA ASN A 58 3.97 -4.74 -8.25
C ASN A 58 2.63 -4.67 -7.50
N VAL A 59 2.71 -4.72 -6.17
CA VAL A 59 1.55 -4.62 -5.27
C VAL A 59 1.74 -3.40 -4.40
N TYR A 60 0.69 -2.61 -4.25
CA TYR A 60 0.67 -1.39 -3.48
C TYR A 60 -0.45 -1.47 -2.44
N VAL A 61 -0.15 -1.13 -1.20
CA VAL A 61 -1.12 -1.12 -0.10
C VAL A 61 -1.08 0.27 0.51
N ALA A 62 -2.22 0.96 0.49
CA ALA A 62 -2.40 2.20 1.21
C ALA A 62 -3.04 1.88 2.56
N SER A 63 -2.54 2.52 3.63
CA SER A 63 -2.92 2.18 5.00
C SER A 63 -2.92 3.42 5.89
N LEU A 64 -4.08 3.74 6.45
CA LEU A 64 -4.26 4.84 7.37
C LEU A 64 -3.69 4.52 8.75
N SER A 65 -2.76 5.36 9.21
CA SER A 65 -2.27 5.39 10.59
C SER A 65 -2.55 6.77 11.18
N LEU A 66 -3.50 6.83 12.13
CA LEU A 66 -3.99 8.09 12.70
C LEU A 66 -4.57 9.01 11.63
N ALA A 67 -3.82 10.03 11.20
CA ALA A 67 -4.24 11.06 10.26
C ALA A 67 -3.22 11.23 9.12
N ASN A 68 -2.53 10.14 8.78
CA ASN A 68 -1.56 10.02 7.71
C ASN A 68 -1.74 8.65 7.02
N VAL A 69 -1.62 8.62 5.70
CA VAL A 69 -1.69 7.41 4.90
C VAL A 69 -0.30 7.08 4.34
N ASP A 70 0.25 5.96 4.78
CA ASP A 70 1.46 5.38 4.20
C ASP A 70 1.09 4.47 3.01
N VAL A 71 1.99 4.36 2.03
CA VAL A 71 1.86 3.40 0.92
C VAL A 71 3.02 2.42 0.96
N SER A 72 2.70 1.14 1.16
CA SER A 72 3.64 0.02 1.08
C SER A 72 3.73 -0.50 -0.34
N THR A 73 4.94 -0.67 -0.89
CA THR A 73 5.15 -1.31 -2.19
C THR A 73 5.87 -2.64 -2.05
N SER A 74 5.39 -3.66 -2.75
CA SER A 74 6.13 -4.88 -3.03
C SER A 74 6.35 -5.07 -4.52
N THR A 75 7.61 -5.35 -4.90
CA THR A 75 7.99 -5.66 -6.28
C THR A 75 8.30 -7.16 -6.50
N ASP A 76 8.09 -7.97 -5.46
CA ASP A 76 8.50 -9.37 -5.38
C ASP A 76 7.38 -10.33 -4.94
N LYS A 77 6.13 -9.99 -5.30
CA LYS A 77 4.92 -10.78 -4.97
C LYS A 77 4.61 -10.84 -3.47
N GLY A 78 4.89 -9.76 -2.75
CA GLY A 78 4.58 -9.59 -1.33
C GLY A 78 5.58 -10.26 -0.38
N ASN A 79 6.77 -10.67 -0.85
CA ASN A 79 7.77 -11.26 0.03
C ASN A 79 8.51 -10.18 0.84
N THR A 80 8.69 -8.98 0.26
CA THR A 80 9.21 -7.79 0.92
C THR A 80 8.34 -6.57 0.61
N TRP A 81 8.37 -5.60 1.54
CA TRP A 81 7.64 -4.34 1.45
C TRP A 81 8.61 -3.18 1.69
N ALA A 82 8.43 -2.09 0.95
CA ALA A 82 9.18 -0.85 1.10
C ALA A 82 8.21 0.32 1.15
N LEU A 83 8.55 1.35 1.93
CA LEU A 83 7.73 2.57 2.02
C LEU A 83 7.86 3.32 0.70
N ASN A 84 6.73 3.60 0.07
CA ASN A 84 6.65 4.48 -1.09
C ASN A 84 6.65 5.94 -0.61
N PRO A 85 7.55 6.79 -1.12
CA PRO A 85 7.64 8.20 -0.70
C PRO A 85 6.42 9.03 -1.10
N ILE A 86 5.48 8.48 -1.90
CA ILE A 86 4.28 9.17 -2.38
C ILE A 86 3.04 8.76 -1.57
N GLY A 87 3.20 8.63 -0.25
CA GLY A 87 2.08 8.62 0.69
C GLY A 87 1.30 9.93 0.68
N ALA A 88 0.38 10.09 1.61
CA ALA A 88 -0.29 11.37 1.80
C ALA A 88 0.74 12.43 2.23
N THR A 89 0.76 13.57 1.52
CA THR A 89 1.73 14.66 1.76
C THR A 89 1.09 15.85 2.47
N ILE A 90 -0.19 15.74 2.78
CA ILE A 90 -0.98 16.75 3.48
C ILE A 90 -1.34 16.14 4.85
N SER A 91 -1.64 16.94 5.86
CA SER A 91 -2.01 16.42 7.18
C SER A 91 -3.52 16.34 7.34
N GLY A 92 -4.01 15.37 8.10
CA GLY A 92 -5.45 15.24 8.34
C GLY A 92 -6.11 14.46 7.22
N ASP A 93 -5.55 13.30 6.92
CA ASP A 93 -5.97 12.43 5.84
C ASP A 93 -6.92 11.35 6.36
N ASP A 94 -7.90 11.00 5.54
CA ASP A 94 -8.90 9.97 5.83
C ASP A 94 -9.35 9.33 4.51
N ARG A 95 -9.85 8.09 4.55
CA ARG A 95 -10.46 7.38 3.40
C ARG A 95 -9.62 7.41 2.12
N GLU A 96 -8.53 6.65 2.10
CA GLU A 96 -7.69 6.47 0.93
C GLU A 96 -8.26 5.49 -0.10
N TRP A 97 -7.91 5.75 -1.36
CA TRP A 97 -8.08 4.83 -2.48
C TRP A 97 -6.82 4.82 -3.34
N ILE A 98 -6.41 3.65 -3.83
CA ILE A 98 -5.18 3.48 -4.59
C ILE A 98 -5.42 2.82 -5.95
N ALA A 99 -4.75 3.31 -6.99
CA ALA A 99 -4.85 2.79 -8.34
C ALA A 99 -3.46 2.69 -8.99
N ALA A 100 -3.19 1.55 -9.63
CA ALA A 100 -1.95 1.30 -10.34
C ALA A 100 -2.16 1.31 -11.87
N ASP A 101 -1.16 1.80 -12.58
CA ASP A 101 -1.14 1.94 -14.03
C ASP A 101 0.25 1.58 -14.57
N GLY A 102 0.30 0.97 -15.75
CA GLY A 102 1.54 0.43 -16.29
C GLY A 102 2.25 -0.54 -15.33
N ALA A 103 3.57 -0.52 -15.33
CA ALA A 103 4.39 -1.40 -14.47
C ALA A 103 4.80 -0.75 -13.15
N SER A 104 4.84 0.59 -13.10
CA SER A 104 5.45 1.35 -12.00
C SER A 104 4.67 2.58 -11.57
N LYS A 105 3.62 2.97 -12.29
CA LYS A 105 2.84 4.14 -11.89
C LYS A 105 1.78 3.72 -10.88
N VAL A 106 1.69 4.45 -9.77
CA VAL A 106 0.66 4.27 -8.76
C VAL A 106 0.22 5.63 -8.26
N CYS A 107 -1.09 5.81 -8.09
CA CYS A 107 -1.67 7.03 -7.55
C CYS A 107 -2.53 6.70 -6.34
N ILE A 108 -2.44 7.53 -5.32
CA ILE A 108 -3.31 7.52 -4.16
C ILE A 108 -4.18 8.76 -4.18
N SER A 109 -5.47 8.57 -3.94
CA SER A 109 -6.42 9.65 -3.65
C SER A 109 -6.90 9.53 -2.21
N TYR A 110 -7.03 10.64 -1.50
CA TYR A 110 -7.44 10.65 -0.09
C TYR A 110 -8.21 11.92 0.25
N HIS A 111 -9.06 11.85 1.27
CA HIS A 111 -9.83 12.99 1.78
C HIS A 111 -8.94 13.86 2.67
N HIS A 112 -8.79 15.13 2.28
CA HIS A 112 -8.14 16.13 3.11
C HIS A 112 -9.18 16.82 4.00
N VAL A 113 -9.28 16.33 5.24
CA VAL A 113 -10.35 16.66 6.19
C VAL A 113 -10.49 18.17 6.43
N SER A 114 -9.38 18.92 6.44
CA SER A 114 -9.42 20.36 6.74
C SER A 114 -10.07 21.21 5.64
N THR A 115 -10.09 20.73 4.40
CA THR A 115 -10.61 21.47 3.24
C THR A 115 -11.79 20.78 2.55
N ASP A 116 -12.15 19.59 3.00
CA ASP A 116 -13.19 18.75 2.40
C ASP A 116 -12.96 18.44 0.90
N ASN A 117 -11.70 18.40 0.48
CA ASN A 117 -11.30 18.09 -0.90
C ASN A 117 -10.66 16.71 -0.99
N ILE A 118 -10.62 16.17 -2.21
CA ILE A 118 -9.81 14.99 -2.54
C ILE A 118 -8.45 15.46 -3.09
N ALA A 119 -7.37 15.04 -2.42
CA ALA A 119 -6.02 15.19 -2.93
C ALA A 119 -5.61 13.93 -3.70
N VAL A 120 -4.69 14.08 -4.67
CA VAL A 120 -4.15 12.95 -5.45
C VAL A 120 -2.65 13.10 -5.59
N ASN A 121 -1.91 12.06 -5.19
CA ASN A 121 -0.48 11.96 -5.34
C ASN A 121 -0.13 10.75 -6.22
N CYS A 122 0.88 10.85 -7.09
CA CYS A 122 1.27 9.76 -7.99
C CYS A 122 2.79 9.53 -8.04
N SER A 123 3.21 8.27 -7.88
CA SER A 123 4.56 7.76 -8.20
C SER A 123 4.57 7.18 -9.61
N PHE A 124 5.73 7.26 -10.26
CA PHE A 124 5.96 6.80 -11.63
C PHE A 124 7.05 5.71 -11.71
N ASP A 125 7.66 5.38 -10.58
CA ASP A 125 8.83 4.51 -10.42
C ASP A 125 8.59 3.33 -9.46
N ALA A 126 7.33 3.12 -9.06
CA ALA A 126 6.87 2.18 -8.05
C ALA A 126 7.24 2.56 -6.62
N GLY A 127 7.75 3.78 -6.40
CA GLY A 127 8.21 4.27 -5.11
C GLY A 127 9.71 4.40 -5.04
#